data_AF-A0A534T2K5-F1
#
_entry.id   AF-A0A534T2K5-F1
#
_cell.length_a   1.000
_cell.length_b   1.000
_cell.length_c   1.000
_cell.angle_alpha   90.00
_cell.angle_beta   90.00
_cell.angle_gamma   90.00
#
_symmetry.space_group_name_H-M   'P 1'
#
loop_
_entity.id
_entity.type
_entity.pdbx_description
1 polymer ?
#
loop_
_entity_poly.entity_id
_entity_poly.type
_entity_poly.pdbx_seq_one_letter_code
_entity_poly.pdbx_strand_id
1 'polypeptide(L)'
;MRARPETMIFHGAVVILLGLLAGFPYALVVTGSLAGSERAWRMAHLEGVLNGLLVIVVAAVWDRLALHGWKRDVLAWSLVLIAYGNVVASVIGATFAVRGLEPGGSPS
;
A
#
# COMPACT_ATOMS: atom_id res chain seq x y z
N MET A 1 4.26 -21.79 -4.19
CA MET A 1 3.13 -21.72 -3.23
C MET A 1 1.90 -21.32 -4.04
N ARG A 2 0.86 -22.16 -4.12
CA ARG A 2 -0.35 -21.81 -4.89
C ARG A 2 -1.09 -20.69 -4.17
N ALA A 3 -1.42 -19.62 -4.87
CA ALA A 3 -2.20 -18.53 -4.33
C ALA A 3 -3.65 -18.98 -4.13
N ARG A 4 -4.16 -18.73 -2.93
CA ARG A 4 -5.56 -18.94 -2.58
C ARG A 4 -6.22 -17.61 -2.24
N PRO A 5 -7.52 -17.45 -2.50
CA PRO A 5 -8.22 -16.20 -2.21
C PRO A 5 -8.15 -15.83 -0.71
N GLU A 6 -8.13 -16.81 0.21
CA GLU A 6 -8.02 -16.50 1.65
C GLU A 6 -6.66 -15.87 2.00
N THR A 7 -5.58 -16.32 1.33
CA THR A 7 -4.24 -15.74 1.49
C THR A 7 -4.21 -14.30 0.99
N MET A 8 -4.86 -14.01 -0.13
CA MET A 8 -4.97 -12.63 -0.64
C MET A 8 -5.80 -11.75 0.30
N ILE A 9 -6.94 -12.24 0.80
CA ILE A 9 -7.76 -11.50 1.76
C ILE A 9 -6.95 -11.15 3.01
N PHE A 10 -6.21 -12.11 3.56
CA PHE A 10 -5.34 -11.88 4.71
C PHE A 10 -4.30 -10.79 4.42
N HIS A 11 -3.55 -10.89 3.32
CA HIS A 11 -2.54 -9.89 2.99
C HIS A 11 -3.16 -8.51 2.70
N GLY A 12 -4.29 -8.45 2.00
CA GLY A 12 -5.00 -7.20 1.76
C GLY A 12 -5.47 -6.53 3.06
N ALA A 13 -5.96 -7.31 4.02
CA ALA A 13 -6.32 -6.80 5.34
C ALA A 13 -5.10 -6.27 6.12
N VAL A 14 -3.96 -6.95 6.04
CA VAL A 14 -2.70 -6.46 6.65
C VAL A 14 -2.26 -5.15 5.99
N VAL A 15 -2.32 -5.03 4.66
CA VAL A 15 -1.94 -3.79 3.96
C VAL A 15 -2.89 -2.64 4.31
N ILE A 16 -4.20 -2.89 4.42
CA ILE A 16 -5.17 -1.91 4.92
C ILE A 16 -4.79 -1.46 6.34
N LEU A 17 -4.48 -2.41 7.23
CA LEU A 17 -4.07 -2.10 8.59
C LEU A 17 -2.84 -1.19 8.60
N LEU A 18 -1.82 -1.47 7.79
CA LEU A 18 -0.64 -0.62 7.66
C LEU A 18 -1.00 0.80 7.16
N GLY A 19 -1.90 0.92 6.18
CA GLY A 19 -2.41 2.23 5.73
C GLY A 19 -3.16 2.98 6.83
N LEU A 20 -3.99 2.30 7.62
CA LEU A 20 -4.66 2.89 8.78
C LEU A 20 -3.66 3.35 9.86
N LEU A 21 -2.62 2.57 10.12
CA LEU A 21 -1.55 2.96 11.04
C LEU A 21 -0.78 4.20 10.54
N ALA A 22 -0.60 4.36 9.22
CA ALA A 22 -0.04 5.60 8.66
C ALA A 22 -0.98 6.82 8.82
N GLY A 23 -2.25 6.61 9.21
CA GLY A 23 -3.19 7.68 9.56
C GLY A 23 -2.82 8.43 10.84
N PHE A 24 -2.13 7.80 11.79
CA PHE A 24 -1.67 8.45 13.02
C PHE A 24 -0.67 9.59 12.75
N PRO A 25 0.48 9.36 12.08
CA PRO A 25 1.41 10.44 11.76
C PRO A 25 0.77 11.48 10.82
N TYR A 26 -0.11 11.08 9.90
CA TYR A 26 -0.90 12.02 9.11
C TYR A 26 -1.71 12.99 9.98
N ALA A 27 -2.46 12.49 10.95
CA ALA A 27 -3.23 13.32 11.87
C ALA A 27 -2.34 14.25 12.72
N LEU A 28 -1.18 13.77 13.16
CA LEU A 28 -0.22 14.60 13.90
C LEU A 28 0.35 15.73 13.05
N VAL A 29 0.61 15.49 11.76
CA VAL A 29 1.07 16.54 10.84
C VAL A 29 -0.02 17.55 10.55
N VAL A 30 -1.25 17.11 10.31
CA VAL A 30 -2.41 18.00 10.07
C VAL A 30 -2.69 18.91 11.27
N THR A 31 -2.54 18.39 12.49
CA THR A 31 -2.75 19.16 13.73
C THR A 31 -1.55 20.03 14.12
N GLY A 32 -0.44 19.97 13.36
CA GLY A 32 0.79 20.69 13.68
C GLY A 32 1.58 20.10 14.87
N SER A 33 1.20 18.92 15.36
CA SER A 33 1.88 18.22 16.47
C SER A 33 3.15 17.49 16.02
N LEU A 34 3.31 17.26 14.72
CA LEU A 34 4.48 16.64 14.11
C LEU A 34 4.89 17.45 12.87
N ALA A 35 6.18 17.72 12.70
CA ALA A 35 6.69 18.32 11.47
C ALA A 35 6.66 17.28 10.33
N GLY A 36 6.18 17.67 9.15
CA GLY A 36 6.16 16.78 8.00
C GLY A 36 5.29 17.30 6.87
N SER A 37 5.31 16.60 5.74
CA SER A 37 4.43 16.91 4.61
C SER A 37 3.07 16.26 4.79
N GLU A 38 2.02 17.06 4.96
CA GLU A 38 0.63 16.56 4.99
C GLU A 38 0.34 15.70 3.76
N ARG A 39 0.76 16.17 2.58
CA ARG A 39 0.58 15.46 1.31
C ARG A 39 1.24 14.07 1.33
N ALA A 40 2.46 13.97 1.84
CA ALA A 40 3.18 12.70 1.86
C ALA A 40 2.53 11.69 2.82
N TRP A 41 2.15 12.13 4.02
CA TRP A 41 1.48 11.27 4.99
C TRP A 41 0.05 10.90 4.57
N ARG A 42 -0.67 11.80 3.89
CA ARG A 42 -1.97 11.48 3.27
C ARG A 42 -1.83 10.40 2.20
N MET A 43 -0.78 10.49 1.39
CA MET A 43 -0.48 9.48 0.38
C MET A 43 -0.17 8.13 1.02
N ALA A 44 0.69 8.08 2.05
CA ALA A 44 0.99 6.85 2.77
C ALA A 44 -0.26 6.20 3.42
N HIS A 45 -1.14 7.02 4.00
CA HIS A 45 -2.41 6.55 4.56
C HIS A 45 -3.32 5.95 3.48
N LEU A 46 -3.58 6.69 2.40
CA LEU A 46 -4.52 6.28 1.36
C LEU A 46 -3.97 5.15 0.48
N GLU A 47 -2.69 5.15 0.14
CA GLU A 47 -2.09 4.09 -0.68
C GLU A 47 -2.21 2.73 0.00
N GLY A 48 -1.93 2.62 1.31
CA GLY A 48 -2.09 1.35 2.01
C GLY A 48 -3.53 0.85 1.99
N VAL A 49 -4.50 1.74 2.27
CA VAL A 49 -5.92 1.37 2.25
C VAL A 49 -6.37 0.92 0.86
N LEU A 50 -6.03 1.67 -0.18
CA LEU A 50 -6.46 1.38 -1.55
C LEU A 50 -5.78 0.15 -2.14
N ASN A 51 -4.46 -0.03 -1.91
CA ASN A 51 -3.75 -1.22 -2.38
C ASN A 51 -4.27 -2.49 -1.69
N GLY A 52 -4.50 -2.46 -0.38
CA GLY A 52 -5.05 -3.61 0.33
C GLY A 52 -6.50 -3.91 -0.09
N LEU A 53 -7.32 -2.88 -0.33
CA LEU A 53 -8.67 -3.05 -0.88
C LEU A 53 -8.63 -3.70 -2.27
N LEU A 54 -7.73 -3.28 -3.16
CA LEU A 54 -7.56 -3.88 -4.48
C LEU A 54 -7.25 -5.37 -4.39
N VAL A 55 -6.33 -5.77 -3.49
CA VAL A 55 -6.01 -7.18 -3.26
C VAL A 55 -7.24 -7.97 -2.82
N ILE A 56 -8.04 -7.44 -1.88
CA ILE A 56 -9.28 -8.08 -1.41
C ILE A 56 -10.31 -8.18 -2.54
N VAL A 57 -10.50 -7.12 -3.33
CA VAL A 57 -11.45 -7.12 -4.45
C VAL A 57 -11.07 -8.18 -5.48
N VAL A 58 -9.78 -8.30 -5.83
CA VAL A 58 -9.30 -9.34 -6.75
C VAL A 58 -9.53 -10.75 -6.16
N ALA A 59 -9.33 -10.91 -4.85
CA ALA A 59 -9.64 -12.17 -4.16
C ALA A 59 -11.14 -12.50 -4.17
N ALA A 60 -12.01 -11.50 -4.04
CA ALA A 60 -13.47 -11.67 -4.06
C ALA A 60 -14.00 -12.10 -5.44
N VAL A 61 -13.33 -11.70 -6.52
CA VAL A 61 -13.69 -12.10 -7.89
C VAL A 61 -12.85 -13.27 -8.42
N TRP A 62 -12.07 -13.92 -7.56
CA TRP A 62 -11.04 -14.90 -7.95
C TRP A 62 -11.55 -16.01 -8.88
N ASP A 63 -12.73 -16.57 -8.59
CA ASP A 63 -13.31 -17.66 -9.38
C ASP A 63 -13.89 -17.18 -10.73
N ARG A 64 -14.09 -15.88 -10.90
CA ARG A 64 -14.53 -15.27 -12.16
C ARG A 64 -13.37 -14.92 -13.08
N LEU A 65 -12.12 -15.01 -12.61
CA LEU A 65 -10.95 -14.72 -13.42
C LEU A 65 -10.67 -15.88 -14.38
N ALA A 66 -10.66 -15.58 -15.69
CA ALA A 66 -10.29 -16.49 -16.78
C ALA A 66 -8.76 -16.75 -16.86
N LEU A 67 -8.12 -16.90 -15.69
CA LEU A 67 -6.71 -17.24 -15.55
C LEU A 67 -6.61 -18.69 -15.08
N HIS A 68 -5.60 -19.43 -15.51
CA HIS A 68 -5.40 -20.82 -15.12
C HIS A 68 -3.93 -21.09 -14.80
N GLY A 69 -3.70 -22.05 -13.90
CA GLY A 69 -2.36 -22.49 -13.51
C GLY A 69 -1.50 -21.35 -12.96
N TRP A 70 -0.24 -21.28 -13.40
CA TRP A 70 0.77 -20.37 -12.87
C TRP A 70 0.42 -18.87 -13.05
N LYS A 71 -0.41 -18.52 -14.05
CA LYS A 71 -0.81 -17.11 -14.28
C LYS A 71 -1.60 -16.53 -13.11
N ARG A 72 -2.41 -17.36 -12.45
CA ARG A 72 -3.13 -16.97 -11.23
C ARG A 72 -2.15 -16.67 -10.10
N ASP A 73 -1.19 -17.57 -9.89
CA ASP A 73 -0.18 -17.40 -8.84
C ASP A 73 0.64 -16.12 -9.06
N VAL A 74 1.05 -15.84 -10.31
CA VAL A 74 1.77 -14.61 -10.64
C VAL A 74 0.92 -13.37 -10.36
N LEU A 75 -0.33 -13.32 -10.80
CA LEU A 75 -1.21 -12.18 -10.52
C LEU A 75 -1.34 -11.93 -9.01
N ALA A 76 -1.64 -12.97 -8.24
CA ALA A 76 -1.82 -12.85 -6.80
C ALA A 76 -0.56 -12.34 -6.10
N TRP A 77 0.59 -12.97 -6.35
CA TRP A 77 1.83 -12.59 -5.69
C TRP A 77 2.35 -11.25 -6.18
N SER A 78 2.15 -10.87 -7.45
CA SER A 78 2.46 -9.53 -7.94
C SER A 78 1.64 -8.46 -7.23
N LEU A 79 0.33 -8.65 -7.07
CA LEU A 79 -0.53 -7.71 -6.37
C LEU A 79 -0.14 -7.57 -4.89
N VAL A 80 0.13 -8.69 -4.22
CA VAL A 80 0.58 -8.69 -2.82
C VAL A 80 1.92 -7.95 -2.69
N LEU A 81 2.91 -8.29 -3.52
CA LEU A 81 4.23 -7.66 -3.47
C LEU A 81 4.18 -6.16 -3.76
N ILE A 82 3.41 -5.74 -4.77
CA ILE A 82 3.22 -4.32 -5.09
C ILE A 82 2.52 -3.60 -3.95
N ALA A 83 1.50 -4.21 -3.34
CA ALA A 83 0.77 -3.60 -2.22
C ALA A 83 1.69 -3.32 -1.02
N TYR A 84 2.54 -4.28 -0.63
CA TYR A 84 3.54 -4.06 0.41
C TYR A 84 4.62 -3.07 -0.03
N GLY A 85 5.11 -3.18 -1.27
CA GLY A 85 6.13 -2.29 -1.81
C GLY A 85 5.69 -0.82 -1.80
N ASN A 86 4.45 -0.54 -2.19
CA ASN A 86 3.88 0.81 -2.19
C ASN A 86 3.74 1.36 -0.76
N VAL A 87 3.29 0.53 0.20
CA VAL A 87 3.25 0.94 1.62
C VAL A 87 4.65 1.29 2.13
N VAL A 88 5.64 0.45 1.88
CA VAL A 88 7.02 0.70 2.32
C VAL A 88 7.57 1.97 1.67
N ALA A 89 7.39 2.13 0.36
CA ALA A 89 7.88 3.29 -0.38
C ALA A 89 7.23 4.60 0.08
N SER A 90 5.91 4.61 0.27
CA SER A 90 5.18 5.81 0.71
C SER A 90 5.50 6.20 2.15
N VAL A 91 5.61 5.23 3.07
CA VAL A 91 6.01 5.49 4.47
C VAL A 91 7.45 6.00 4.53
N ILE A 92 8.39 5.41 3.80
CA ILE A 92 9.77 5.90 3.70
C ILE A 92 9.80 7.31 3.12
N GLY A 93 9.09 7.56 2.01
CA GLY A 93 9.02 8.87 1.39
C GLY A 93 8.44 9.95 2.32
N ALA A 94 7.40 9.61 3.08
CA ALA A 94 6.82 10.51 4.08
C ALA A 94 7.73 10.76 5.28
N THR A 95 8.47 9.74 5.72
CA THR A 95 9.36 9.82 6.89
C THR A 95 10.62 10.64 6.59
N PHE A 96 11.26 10.40 5.45
CA PHE A 96 12.54 11.03 5.11
C PHE A 96 12.40 12.26 4.21
N ALA A 97 11.17 12.66 3.87
CA ALA A 97 10.89 13.68 2.86
C ALA A 97 11.58 13.39 1.50
N VAL A 98 11.90 12.12 1.22
CA VAL A 98 12.57 11.69 -0.01
C VAL A 98 11.52 11.51 -1.10
N ARG A 99 11.66 12.26 -2.19
CA ARG A 99 10.92 12.01 -3.43
C ARG A 99 11.64 10.96 -4.24
N GLY A 100 10.93 9.90 -4.62
CA GLY A 100 11.52 8.78 -5.37
C GLY A 100 12.01 9.09 -6.79
N LEU A 101 11.83 10.31 -7.33
CA LEU A 101 12.13 10.64 -8.74
C LEU A 101 12.64 12.08 -9.00
N GLU A 102 13.05 12.85 -7.99
CA GLU A 102 13.72 14.15 -8.22
C GLU A 102 15.22 14.01 -7.92
N PRO A 103 16.10 14.09 -8.93
CA PRO A 103 17.51 14.35 -8.69
C PRO A 103 17.61 15.78 -8.12
N GLY A 104 17.73 15.89 -6.81
CA GLY A 104 18.08 17.15 -6.15
C GLY A 104 17.20 17.63 -5.01
N GLY A 105 16.19 16.86 -4.57
CA GLY A 105 15.41 17.10 -3.33
C GLY A 105 15.19 18.58 -2.96
N SER A 106 14.12 19.20 -3.44
CA SER A 106 13.88 20.63 -3.13
C SER A 106 13.64 20.85 -1.63
N PRO A 107 14.25 21.88 -1.00
CA PRO A 107 13.92 22.27 0.36
C PRO A 107 12.51 22.89 0.43
N SER A 108 11.92 22.73 1.60
CA SER A 108 10.64 23.27 2.07
C SER A 108 10.44 24.76 1.81
#